data_AF-A0A252F390-F1
#
_entry.id   AF-A0A252F390-F1
#
_cell.length_a   1.000
_cell.length_b   1.000
_cell.length_c   1.000
_cell.angle_alpha   90.00
_cell.angle_beta   90.00
_cell.angle_gamma   90.00
#
_symmetry.space_group_name_H-M   'P 1'
#
loop_
_entity.id
_entity.type
_entity.pdbx_description
1 polymer ?
#
loop_
_entity_poly.entity_id
_entity_poly.type
_entity_poly.pdbx_seq_one_letter_code
_entity_poly.pdbx_strand_id
1 'polypeptide(L)' 'MTKFTNDEMNLMCIYSAGSSRAGLMQKLTEMKKYLERDEVQLLELTEGALAKLGTMTDEEFGQLELYPDFDI' A
#
# COMPACT_ATOMS: atom_id res chain seq x y z
N MET A 1 9.11 3.21 13.32
CA MET A 1 8.27 2.04 13.00
C MET A 1 6.87 2.52 12.66
N THR A 2 6.67 2.99 11.43
CA THR A 2 5.33 3.30 10.94
C THR A 2 4.74 1.97 10.45
N LYS A 3 4.16 1.18 11.36
CA LYS A 3 3.53 -0.09 10.99
C LYS A 3 2.27 0.22 10.16
N PHE A 4 2.19 -0.38 8.97
CA PHE A 4 0.95 -0.38 8.20
C PHE A 4 -0.14 -1.12 8.97
N THR A 5 -1.39 -0.70 8.80
CA THR A 5 -2.55 -1.44 9.30
C THR A 5 -2.74 -2.72 8.49
N ASN A 6 -3.51 -3.66 9.02
CA ASN A 6 -3.84 -4.88 8.29
C ASN A 6 -4.55 -4.59 6.95
N ASP A 7 -5.44 -3.60 6.91
CA ASP A 7 -6.09 -3.16 5.68
C ASP A 7 -5.10 -2.58 4.66
N GLU A 8 -4.15 -1.76 5.12
CA GLU A 8 -3.08 -1.23 4.27
C GLU A 8 -2.17 -2.34 3.75
N MET A 9 -1.80 -3.31 4.61
CA MET A 9 -1.00 -4.48 4.23
C MET A 9 -1.74 -5.34 3.21
N ASN A 10 -3.03 -5.61 3.41
CA ASN A 10 -3.87 -6.36 2.47
C ASN A 10 -4.00 -5.64 1.13
N LEU A 11 -4.28 -4.33 1.16
CA LEU A 11 -4.32 -3.50 -0.05
C LEU A 11 -2.99 -3.60 -0.78
N MET A 12 -1.88 -3.34 -0.09
CA MET A 12 -0.56 -3.40 -0.68
C MET A 12 -0.24 -4.77 -1.20
N CYS A 13 -0.58 -5.87 -0.52
CA CYS A 13 -0.39 -7.23 -1.02
C CYS A 13 -1.11 -7.46 -2.37
N ILE A 14 -2.33 -6.94 -2.53
CA ILE A 14 -3.11 -7.07 -3.78
C ILE A 14 -2.43 -6.29 -4.92
N TYR A 15 -1.93 -5.09 -4.64
CA TYR A 15 -1.34 -4.21 -5.65
C TYR A 15 0.17 -4.42 -5.86
N SER A 16 0.88 -4.96 -4.87
CA SER A 16 2.34 -5.07 -4.86
C SER A 16 2.86 -6.27 -5.62
N ALA A 17 2.01 -7.16 -6.14
CA ALA A 17 2.32 -8.42 -6.86
C ALA A 17 3.69 -8.46 -7.59
N GLY A 18 4.79 -8.61 -6.84
CA GLY A 18 6.18 -8.57 -7.34
C GLY A 18 6.72 -7.22 -7.85
N SER A 19 6.04 -6.09 -7.61
CA SER A 19 6.45 -4.75 -8.04
C SER A 19 7.23 -4.01 -6.95
N SER A 20 8.24 -3.23 -7.34
CA SER A 20 8.96 -2.33 -6.43
C SER A 20 8.04 -1.30 -5.80
N ARG A 21 8.45 -0.69 -4.67
CA ARG A 21 7.76 0.42 -3.98
C ARG A 21 7.19 1.46 -4.94
N ALA A 22 7.99 1.90 -5.91
CA ALA A 22 7.58 2.85 -6.94
C ALA A 22 6.44 2.34 -7.84
N GLY A 23 6.45 1.05 -8.19
CA GLY A 23 5.37 0.42 -8.94
C GLY A 23 4.08 0.29 -8.12
N LEU A 24 4.20 -0.05 -6.84
CA LEU A 24 3.07 -0.06 -5.91
C LEU A 24 2.46 1.34 -5.77
N MET A 25 3.28 2.37 -5.55
CA MET A 25 2.80 3.76 -5.47
C MET A 25 2.13 4.21 -6.77
N GLN A 26 2.65 3.81 -7.94
CA GLN A 26 1.98 4.09 -9.21
C GLN A 26 0.61 3.43 -9.29
N LYS A 27 0.50 2.14 -9.00
CA LYS A 27 -0.79 1.43 -9.00
C LYS A 27 -1.80 2.04 -8.03
N LEU A 28 -1.37 2.39 -6.82
CA LEU A 28 -2.21 3.08 -5.83
C LEU A 28 -2.66 4.46 -6.33
N THR A 29 -1.76 5.22 -6.98
CA THR A 29 -2.09 6.53 -7.57
C THR A 29 -3.04 6.40 -8.76
N GLU A 30 -2.90 5.34 -9.57
CA GLU A 30 -3.83 5.02 -10.64
C GLU A 30 -5.19 4.64 -10.07
N MET A 31 -5.24 3.78 -9.05
CA MET A 31 -6.49 3.43 -8.36
C MET A 31 -7.19 4.66 -7.80
N LYS A 32 -6.44 5.59 -7.21
CA LYS A 32 -6.96 6.88 -6.74
C LYS A 32 -7.70 7.68 -7.82
N LYS A 33 -7.35 7.52 -9.10
CA LYS A 33 -8.06 8.19 -10.20
C LYS A 33 -9.39 7.53 -10.55
N TYR A 34 -9.54 6.24 -10.26
CA TYR A 34 -10.78 5.50 -10.45
C TYR A 34 -11.70 5.59 -9.25
N LEU A 35 -11.14 5.87 -8.06
CA LEU A 35 -11.88 6.09 -6.83
C LEU A 35 -12.76 7.34 -6.93
N GLU A 36 -14.07 7.14 -6.84
CA GLU A 36 -15.04 8.23 -6.80
C GLU A 36 -15.09 8.88 -5.41
N ARG A 37 -15.67 10.08 -5.31
CA ARG A 37 -15.78 10.82 -4.03
C ARG A 37 -16.53 10.05 -2.94
N ASP A 38 -17.35 9.06 -3.30
CA ASP A 38 -18.07 8.20 -2.35
C ASP A 38 -17.16 7.16 -1.69
N GLU A 39 -16.04 6.78 -2.31
CA GLU A 39 -15.11 5.78 -1.78
C GLU A 39 -14.06 6.39 -0.84
N VAL A 40 -14.53 7.23 0.09
CA VAL A 40 -13.69 7.97 1.04
C VAL A 40 -12.79 7.03 1.84
N GLN A 41 -13.33 5.92 2.33
CA GLN A 41 -12.58 4.97 3.15
C GLN A 41 -11.41 4.34 2.39
N LEU A 42 -11.61 3.99 1.11
CA LEU A 42 -10.58 3.39 0.27
C LEU A 42 -9.57 4.44 -0.22
N LEU A 43 -10.03 5.68 -0.42
CA LEU A 43 -9.18 6.82 -0.71
C LEU A 43 -8.26 7.15 0.48
N GLU A 44 -8.80 7.23 1.70
CA GLU A 44 -8.02 7.44 2.93
C GLU A 44 -7.00 6.31 3.16
N LEU A 45 -7.40 5.05 2.92
CA LEU A 45 -6.51 3.90 2.99
C LEU A 45 -5.35 4.01 1.98
N THR A 46 -5.68 4.34 0.73
CA THR A 46 -4.72 4.51 -0.37
C THR A 46 -3.77 5.67 -0.09
N GLU A 47 -4.27 6.79 0.40
CA GLU A 47 -3.46 7.95 0.75
C GLU A 47 -2.56 7.69 1.97
N GLY A 48 -3.07 7.00 2.99
CA GLY A 48 -2.28 6.55 4.14
C GLY A 48 -1.12 5.65 3.74
N ALA A 49 -1.40 4.65 2.88
CA ALA A 49 -0.40 3.77 2.32
C ALA A 49 0.64 4.55 1.50
N LEU A 50 0.20 5.42 0.58
CA LEU A 50 1.09 6.26 -0.25
C LEU A 50 1.99 7.18 0.59
N ALA A 51 1.45 7.83 1.61
CA ALA A 51 2.22 8.71 2.48
C ALA A 51 3.34 7.94 3.17
N LYS A 52 3.02 6.78 3.75
CA LYS A 52 4.01 5.90 4.41
C LYS A 52 5.03 5.36 3.41
N LEU A 53 4.62 4.88 2.24
CA LEU A 53 5.49 4.42 1.16
C LEU A 53 6.42 5.54 0.63
N GLY A 54 5.95 6.79 0.66
CA GLY A 54 6.75 7.96 0.32
C GLY A 54 7.79 8.33 1.39
N THR A 55 7.50 8.04 2.66
CA THR A 55 8.43 8.30 3.78
C THR A 55 9.50 7.22 3.96
N MET A 56 9.33 6.05 3.35
CA MET A 56 10.29 4.94 3.44
C MET A 56 11.14 4.79 2.18
N THR A 57 12.32 4.19 2.35
CA THR A 57 13.23 3.87 1.25
C THR A 57 12.89 2.54 0.61
N ASP A 58 13.44 2.28 -0.57
CA ASP A 58 13.31 0.99 -1.25
C ASP A 58 13.93 -0.17 -0.43
N GLU A 59 14.92 0.11 0.42
CA GLU A 59 15.51 -0.87 1.36
C GLU A 59 14.51 -1.26 2.46
N GLU A 60 13.86 -0.29 3.10
CA GLU A 60 12.80 -0.53 4.09
C GLU A 60 11.61 -1.26 3.46
N PHE A 61 11.28 -0.91 2.20
CA PHE A 61 10.25 -1.62 1.43
C PHE A 61 10.62 -3.07 1.13
N GLY A 62 11.90 -3.36 0.84
CA GLY A 62 12.36 -4.73 0.66
C GLY A 62 12.32 -5.57 1.93
N GLN A 63 12.35 -4.93 3.10
CA GLN A 63 12.17 -5.59 4.40
C GLN A 63 10.71 -5.78 4.79
N LEU A 64 9.77 -5.10 4.11
CA LEU A 64 8.35 -5.35 4.28
C LEU A 64 8.01 -6.69 3.65
N GLU A 65 7.90 -7.71 4.49
CA GLU A 65 7.28 -8.98 4.14
C GLU A 65 5.80 -8.73 3.87
N LEU A 66 5.47 -8.31 2.64
CA LEU A 66 4.11 -8.16 2.11
C LEU A 66 3.46 -9.53 1.87
N TYR A 67 3.71 -10.47 2.78
CA TYR A 67 3.02 -11.73 2.82
C TYR A 67 1.77 -11.55 3.67
N PRO A 68 0.62 -12.07 3.21
CA PRO A 68 -0.53 -12.20 4.09
C PRO A 68 -0.07 -13.04 5.29
N ASP A 69 -0.27 -12.51 6.49
CA ASP A 69 -0.01 -13.20 7.76
C ASP A 69 -1.05 -14.32 7.88
N PHE A 70 -0.85 -15.40 7.12
CA PHE A 70 -1.52 -16.69 7.33
C PHE A 70 -0.79 -17.42 8.46
N ASP A 71 -0.74 -16.80 9.64
CA ASP A 71 -0.44 -17.56 10.84
C ASP A 71 -1.67 -18.43 11.14
N ILE A 72 -1.45 -19.74 11.14
CA ILE A 72 -2.43 -20.83 11.24
C ILE A 72 -2.88 -21.02 12.69
#